data_AF-A0A936CYR9-F1
#
_entry.id   AF-A0A936CYR9-F1
#
_cell.length_a   1.000
_cell.length_b   1.000
_cell.length_c   1.000
_cell.angle_alpha   90.00
_cell.angle_beta   90.00
_cell.angle_gamma   90.00
#
_symmetry.space_group_name_H-M   'P 1'
#
loop_
_entity.id
_entity.type
_entity.pdbx_description
1 polymer ?
#
loop_
_entity_poly.entity_id
_entity_poly.type
_entity_poly.pdbx_seq_one_letter_code
_entity_poly.pdbx_strand_id
1 'polypeptide(L)'
;MSDDVYTTLIGAATGLVIAVVTSFIIPFVQRRQQKVEERRGIYERYAQPLAADAGNLLWRLDEILVKRRCQYLRSDAPPTTFNQYKLISTCYRIAAVLGWIRAIKLEQSHLFYGDQDSVEALRCAVVSLESALADAPEVELQVLRNLALLWGITLLEDRPLLERIAAQLVADLQHDLSRHQIVDPIGFVGLAAEQQRDVSRRLAQTIVRMLACPPVDENHLAQSCPMAMRALGVRQAWIYRDWQQAIGDGMLREIDGASRRYDIVGYSVFEERFRDPKEVWSTRLRDVVIDVDATDNPDPADCRLQQLRRVAGAIADLICAIEDLALERKVVDGPTCALARRMRADLSAEAACGR
;
A
#
# COMPACT_ATOMS: atom_id res chain seq x y z
N MET A 1 25.30 52.08 53.60
CA MET A 1 25.55 51.89 52.15
C MET A 1 24.98 53.10 51.45
N SER A 2 25.78 53.78 50.63
CA SER A 2 25.29 54.91 49.82
C SER A 2 24.37 54.40 48.71
N ASP A 3 23.41 55.22 48.30
CA ASP A 3 22.49 54.92 47.18
C ASP A 3 23.24 54.55 45.89
N ASP A 4 24.47 55.05 45.72
CA ASP A 4 25.38 54.73 44.61
C ASP A 4 25.76 53.24 44.51
N VAL A 5 25.85 52.54 45.64
CA VAL A 5 26.16 51.11 45.63
C VAL A 5 24.97 50.32 45.10
N TYR A 6 23.75 50.71 45.48
CA TYR A 6 22.52 50.06 45.00
C TYR A 6 22.28 50.29 43.52
N THR A 7 22.47 51.52 43.03
CA THR A 7 22.30 51.82 41.60
C THR A 7 23.31 51.07 40.73
N THR A 8 24.56 50.97 41.16
CA THR A 8 25.60 50.21 40.45
C THR A 8 25.30 48.71 40.40
N LEU A 9 24.82 48.13 41.50
CA LEU A 9 24.51 46.70 41.60
C LEU A 9 23.27 46.32 40.76
N ILE A 10 22.25 47.18 40.75
CA ILE A 10 21.06 47.03 39.89
C ILE A 10 21.46 47.17 38.41
N GLY A 11 22.31 48.14 38.06
CA GLY A 11 22.80 48.32 36.69
C GLY A 11 23.58 47.11 36.19
N ALA A 12 24.48 46.57 36.99
CA ALA A 12 25.26 45.37 36.67
C ALA A 12 24.38 44.12 36.53
N ALA A 13 23.42 43.92 37.44
CA ALA A 13 22.48 42.81 37.37
C ALA A 13 21.59 42.90 36.11
N THR A 14 21.09 44.11 35.80
CA THR A 14 20.28 44.35 34.60
C THR A 14 21.07 44.08 33.33
N GLY A 15 22.33 44.55 33.26
CA GLY A 15 23.22 44.28 32.13
C GLY A 15 23.50 42.78 31.93
N LEU A 16 23.70 42.04 33.01
CA LEU A 16 23.91 40.58 32.95
C LEU A 16 22.67 39.84 32.43
N VAL A 17 21.48 40.20 32.93
CA VAL A 17 20.21 39.60 32.46
C VAL A 17 20.00 39.87 30.97
N ILE A 18 20.20 41.11 30.52
CA ILE A 18 20.10 41.47 29.11
C ILE A 18 21.08 40.63 28.29
N ALA A 19 22.35 40.55 28.70
CA ALA A 19 23.37 39.78 27.99
C ALA A 19 23.01 38.29 27.90
N VAL A 20 22.46 37.69 28.96
CA VAL A 20 22.03 36.28 28.95
C VAL A 20 20.85 36.07 28.00
N VAL A 21 19.84 36.94 28.06
CA VAL A 21 18.66 36.87 27.19
C VAL A 21 19.06 36.99 25.72
N THR A 22 19.86 38.00 25.36
CA THR A 22 20.23 38.26 23.96
C THR A 22 21.24 37.27 23.41
N SER A 23 22.15 36.76 24.25
CA SER A 23 23.24 35.89 23.77
C SER A 23 22.88 34.41 23.79
N PHE A 24 21.95 33.99 24.66
CA PHE A 24 21.62 32.57 24.82
C PHE A 24 20.15 32.26 24.54
N ILE A 25 19.21 32.98 25.16
CA ILE A 25 17.79 32.63 25.06
C ILE A 25 17.26 32.92 23.65
N ILE A 26 17.49 34.14 23.13
CA ILE A 26 17.02 34.53 21.79
C ILE A 26 17.62 33.62 20.70
N PRO A 27 18.94 33.38 20.62
CA PRO A 27 19.50 32.50 19.59
C PRO A 27 19.05 31.05 19.75
N PHE A 28 18.81 30.58 20.98
CA PHE A 28 18.28 29.25 21.21
C PHE A 28 16.85 29.10 20.70
N VAL A 29 15.97 30.08 20.98
CA VAL A 29 14.60 30.12 20.48
C VAL A 29 14.59 30.27 18.95
N GLN A 30 15.40 31.17 18.39
CA GLN A 30 15.52 31.36 16.95
C GLN A 30 16.05 30.12 16.24
N ARG A 31 17.07 29.44 16.77
CA ARG A 31 17.56 28.17 16.21
C ARG A 31 16.51 27.08 16.27
N ARG A 32 15.70 27.04 17.33
CA ARG A 32 14.56 26.11 17.43
C ARG A 32 13.49 26.45 16.38
N GLN A 33 13.11 27.71 16.24
CA GLN A 33 12.14 28.18 15.26
C GLN A 33 12.62 27.92 13.83
N GLN A 34 13.86 28.30 13.49
CA GLN A 34 14.47 28.04 12.18
C GLN A 34 14.48 26.56 11.85
N LYS A 35 14.84 25.68 12.80
CA LYS A 35 14.77 24.23 12.59
C LYS A 35 13.33 23.74 12.36
N VAL A 36 12.34 24.31 13.04
CA VAL A 36 10.92 23.97 12.85
C VAL A 36 10.43 24.46 11.47
N GLU A 37 10.77 25.68 11.09
CA GLU A 37 10.42 26.29 9.80
C GLU A 37 11.08 25.57 8.62
N GLU A 38 12.38 25.29 8.70
CA GLU A 38 13.11 24.53 7.69
C GLU A 38 12.50 23.14 7.51
N ARG A 39 12.14 22.47 8.61
CA ARG A 39 11.46 21.17 8.58
C ARG A 39 10.07 21.26 7.97
N ARG A 40 9.24 22.23 8.40
CA ARG A 40 7.91 22.49 7.85
C ARG A 40 7.98 22.74 6.34
N GLY A 41 8.98 23.50 5.91
CA GLY A 41 9.28 23.72 4.50
C GLY A 41 9.56 22.42 3.74
N ILE A 42 10.30 21.46 4.31
CA ILE A 42 10.51 20.16 3.67
C ILE A 42 9.17 19.42 3.49
N TYR A 43 8.31 19.38 4.52
CA TYR A 43 7.00 18.72 4.41
C TYR A 43 6.16 19.34 3.32
N GLU A 44 6.04 20.67 3.27
CA GLU A 44 5.25 21.34 2.25
C GLU A 44 5.78 21.05 0.84
N ARG A 45 7.10 20.97 0.66
CA ARG A 45 7.76 20.69 -0.63
C ARG A 45 7.46 19.31 -1.19
N TYR A 46 7.26 18.32 -0.33
CA TYR A 46 6.99 16.92 -0.71
C TYR A 46 5.53 16.51 -0.59
N ALA A 47 4.80 17.06 0.39
CA ALA A 47 3.37 16.83 0.55
C ALA A 47 2.60 17.32 -0.67
N GLN A 48 3.02 18.44 -1.27
CA GLN A 48 2.38 18.96 -2.47
C GLN A 48 2.38 18.02 -3.67
N PRO A 49 3.54 17.59 -4.17
CA PRO A 49 3.55 16.67 -5.29
C PRO A 49 3.02 15.27 -4.92
N LEU A 50 3.25 14.79 -3.68
CA LEU A 50 2.68 13.52 -3.22
C LEU A 50 1.15 13.55 -3.26
N ALA A 51 0.53 14.60 -2.73
CA ALA A 51 -0.91 14.78 -2.76
C ALA A 51 -1.48 14.84 -4.17
N ALA A 52 -0.78 15.53 -5.08
CA ALA A 52 -1.20 15.63 -6.48
C ALA A 52 -1.21 14.25 -7.15
N ASP A 53 -0.14 13.46 -6.99
CA ASP A 53 -0.05 12.12 -7.60
C ASP A 53 -0.91 11.08 -6.89
N ALA A 54 -1.09 11.19 -5.57
CA ALA A 54 -2.07 10.41 -4.82
C ALA A 54 -3.49 10.70 -5.31
N GLY A 55 -3.84 11.98 -5.53
CA GLY A 55 -5.11 12.38 -6.12
C GLY A 55 -5.32 11.80 -7.51
N ASN A 56 -4.30 11.90 -8.37
CA ASN A 56 -4.32 11.30 -9.72
C ASN A 56 -4.58 9.79 -9.68
N LEU A 57 -3.95 9.08 -8.75
CA LEU A 57 -4.17 7.64 -8.54
C LEU A 57 -5.57 7.36 -7.99
N LEU A 58 -6.06 8.14 -7.01
CA LEU A 58 -7.39 8.00 -6.44
C LEU A 58 -8.48 8.11 -7.50
N TRP A 59 -8.39 9.11 -8.38
CA TRP A 59 -9.34 9.28 -9.51
C TRP A 59 -9.30 8.12 -10.50
N ARG A 60 -8.11 7.54 -10.73
CA ARG A 60 -7.96 6.35 -11.57
C ARG A 60 -8.59 5.12 -10.92
N LEU A 61 -8.43 4.97 -9.60
CA LEU A 61 -9.05 3.87 -8.86
C LEU A 61 -10.57 4.03 -8.79
N ASP A 62 -11.11 5.24 -8.63
CA ASP A 62 -12.54 5.53 -8.77
C ASP A 62 -13.07 5.15 -10.16
N GLU A 63 -12.31 5.45 -11.22
CA GLU A 63 -12.65 5.05 -12.59
C GLU A 63 -12.75 3.51 -12.72
N ILE A 64 -11.79 2.78 -12.18
CA ILE A 64 -11.72 1.32 -12.26
C ILE A 64 -12.80 0.66 -11.38
N LEU A 65 -12.82 1.00 -10.09
CA LEU A 65 -13.57 0.28 -9.06
C LEU A 65 -15.02 0.74 -8.93
N VAL A 66 -15.28 2.04 -9.05
CA VAL A 66 -16.61 2.62 -8.81
C VAL A 66 -17.35 2.84 -10.11
N LYS A 67 -16.70 3.45 -11.10
CA LYS A 67 -17.29 3.70 -12.44
C LYS A 67 -17.20 2.51 -13.38
N ARG A 68 -16.53 1.42 -12.97
CA ARG A 68 -16.46 0.14 -13.69
C ARG A 68 -15.88 0.28 -15.11
N ARG A 69 -14.97 1.24 -15.30
CA ARG A 69 -14.29 1.51 -16.59
C ARG A 69 -12.94 0.80 -16.65
N CYS A 70 -12.93 -0.50 -16.43
CA CYS A 70 -11.73 -1.32 -16.37
C CYS A 70 -11.42 -2.10 -17.66
N GLN A 71 -12.18 -1.89 -18.75
CA GLN A 71 -12.05 -2.71 -19.97
C GLN A 71 -10.63 -2.66 -20.56
N TYR A 72 -9.92 -1.54 -20.43
CA TYR A 72 -8.55 -1.38 -20.92
C TYR A 72 -7.50 -2.20 -20.14
N LEU A 73 -7.87 -2.75 -18.97
CA LEU A 73 -7.00 -3.62 -18.19
C LEU A 73 -6.99 -5.06 -18.72
N ARG A 74 -7.97 -5.45 -19.53
CA ARG A 74 -8.11 -6.82 -20.01
C ARG A 74 -7.08 -7.14 -21.08
N SER A 75 -6.52 -8.35 -21.05
CA SER A 75 -5.64 -8.88 -22.10
C SER A 75 -6.34 -9.06 -23.44
N ASP A 76 -7.67 -9.23 -23.44
CA ASP A 76 -8.52 -9.26 -24.64
C ASP A 76 -8.96 -7.87 -25.12
N ALA A 77 -8.54 -6.78 -24.44
CA ALA A 77 -8.88 -5.42 -24.84
C ALA A 77 -8.29 -5.11 -26.22
N PRO A 78 -9.04 -4.43 -27.12
CA PRO A 78 -8.50 -4.00 -28.41
C PRO A 78 -7.20 -3.21 -28.21
N PRO A 79 -6.10 -3.50 -28.93
CA PRO A 79 -4.79 -2.88 -28.74
C PRO A 79 -4.73 -1.46 -29.33
N THR A 80 -5.71 -0.63 -29.00
CA THR A 80 -5.75 0.77 -29.38
C THR A 80 -4.73 1.57 -28.57
N THR A 81 -4.22 2.64 -29.15
CA THR A 81 -3.30 3.58 -28.46
C THR A 81 -3.91 4.11 -27.16
N PHE A 82 -5.23 4.31 -27.13
CA PHE A 82 -5.97 4.74 -25.95
C PHE A 82 -5.95 3.70 -24.82
N ASN A 83 -6.21 2.42 -25.11
CA ASN A 83 -6.20 1.36 -24.10
C ASN A 83 -4.78 1.14 -23.55
N GLN A 84 -3.78 1.12 -24.44
CA GLN A 84 -2.37 1.02 -24.05
C GLN A 84 -1.97 2.19 -23.14
N TYR A 85 -2.28 3.43 -23.53
CA TYR A 85 -2.05 4.61 -22.69
C TYR A 85 -2.73 4.48 -21.32
N LYS A 86 -3.99 4.04 -21.26
CA LYS A 86 -4.70 3.91 -19.99
C LYS A 86 -4.06 2.86 -19.07
N LEU A 87 -3.61 1.73 -19.61
CA LEU A 87 -2.89 0.70 -18.84
C LEU A 87 -1.56 1.24 -18.30
N ILE A 88 -0.71 1.78 -19.19
CA ILE A 88 0.62 2.29 -18.83
C ILE A 88 0.50 3.44 -17.83
N SER A 89 -0.43 4.38 -18.07
CA SER A 89 -0.65 5.50 -17.15
C SER A 89 -1.25 5.09 -15.81
N THR A 90 -1.93 3.95 -15.72
CA THR A 90 -2.34 3.39 -14.42
C THR A 90 -1.11 2.92 -13.63
N CYS A 91 -0.20 2.19 -14.28
CA CYS A 91 1.06 1.75 -13.68
C CYS A 91 1.94 2.93 -13.28
N TYR A 92 2.04 3.96 -14.13
CA TYR A 92 2.78 5.20 -13.83
C TYR A 92 2.30 5.87 -12.55
N ARG A 93 0.98 5.99 -12.35
CA ARG A 93 0.42 6.66 -11.16
C ARG A 93 0.75 5.91 -9.87
N ILE A 94 0.72 4.58 -9.90
CA ILE A 94 1.18 3.75 -8.76
C ILE A 94 2.67 3.99 -8.50
N ALA A 95 3.49 3.91 -9.56
CA ALA A 95 4.93 4.12 -9.45
C ALA A 95 5.30 5.53 -8.95
N ALA A 96 4.61 6.57 -9.41
CA ALA A 96 4.85 7.95 -9.02
C ALA A 96 4.61 8.17 -7.52
N VAL A 97 3.53 7.62 -6.97
CA VAL A 97 3.27 7.66 -5.52
C VAL A 97 4.37 6.94 -4.73
N LEU A 98 4.78 5.75 -5.18
CA LEU A 98 5.91 5.02 -4.57
C LEU A 98 7.23 5.81 -4.66
N GLY A 99 7.47 6.48 -5.78
CA GLY A 99 8.61 7.37 -5.98
C GLY A 99 8.62 8.52 -4.98
N TRP A 100 7.47 9.20 -4.77
CA TRP A 100 7.39 10.27 -3.77
C TRP A 100 7.62 9.77 -2.35
N ILE A 101 7.05 8.62 -1.99
CA ILE A 101 7.30 7.98 -0.70
C ILE A 101 8.79 7.66 -0.54
N ARG A 102 9.44 7.19 -1.60
CA ARG A 102 10.87 6.89 -1.58
C ARG A 102 11.73 8.15 -1.46
N ALA A 103 11.41 9.22 -2.20
CA ALA A 103 12.07 10.51 -2.10
C ALA A 103 12.03 11.08 -0.67
N ILE A 104 10.84 11.03 -0.06
CA ILE A 104 10.59 11.44 1.34
C ILE A 104 11.47 10.61 2.30
N LYS A 105 11.51 9.28 2.13
CA LYS A 105 12.32 8.38 2.97
C LYS A 105 13.84 8.61 2.82
N LEU A 106 14.32 8.93 1.61
CA LEU A 106 15.75 9.17 1.36
C LEU A 106 16.22 10.53 1.87
N GLU A 107 15.43 11.58 1.67
CA GLU A 107 15.81 12.93 2.10
C GLU A 107 15.65 13.11 3.61
N GLN A 108 14.81 12.31 4.26
CA GLN A 108 14.46 12.54 5.65
C GLN A 108 14.53 11.27 6.51
N SER A 109 15.73 10.95 7.00
CA SER A 109 15.94 9.91 8.03
C SER A 109 15.34 10.26 9.41
N HIS A 110 14.87 11.49 9.63
CA HIS A 110 14.45 12.03 10.95
C HIS A 110 13.00 12.59 10.98
N LEU A 111 12.14 12.08 10.11
CA LEU A 111 10.86 12.63 9.66
C LEU A 111 9.65 12.65 10.63
N PHE A 112 9.84 12.58 11.95
CA PHE A 112 8.68 12.49 12.86
C PHE A 112 8.78 13.47 14.05
N TYR A 113 8.96 14.75 13.74
CA TYR A 113 8.83 15.82 14.72
C TYR A 113 7.95 16.96 14.16
N GLY A 114 6.69 16.96 14.59
CA GLY A 114 5.61 17.93 14.35
C GLY A 114 4.54 17.72 15.45
N ASP A 115 3.30 18.19 15.27
CA ASP A 115 2.20 17.64 16.06
C ASP A 115 2.23 16.13 15.89
N GLN A 116 2.52 15.41 16.98
CA GLN A 116 2.90 14.00 16.91
C GLN A 116 1.78 13.21 16.23
N ASP A 117 0.53 13.62 16.43
CA ASP A 117 -0.64 12.90 15.94
C ASP A 117 -0.81 13.03 14.42
N SER A 118 -0.75 14.24 13.87
CA SER A 118 -0.93 14.46 12.43
C SER A 118 0.19 13.85 11.58
N VAL A 119 1.42 13.94 12.08
CA VAL A 119 2.60 13.35 11.43
C VAL A 119 2.60 11.83 11.55
N GLU A 120 2.17 11.29 12.69
CA GLU A 120 1.96 9.85 12.87
C GLU A 120 0.84 9.32 11.97
N ALA A 121 -0.27 10.07 11.80
CA ALA A 121 -1.34 9.71 10.89
C ALA A 121 -0.85 9.57 9.44
N LEU A 122 -0.02 10.53 8.98
CA LEU A 122 0.61 10.43 7.66
C LEU A 122 1.51 9.20 7.53
N ARG A 123 2.32 8.92 8.57
CA ARG A 123 3.20 7.74 8.61
C ARG A 123 2.38 6.45 8.53
N CYS A 124 1.32 6.35 9.31
CA CYS A 124 0.39 5.22 9.30
C CYS A 124 -0.27 5.05 7.93
N ALA A 125 -0.68 6.14 7.28
CA ALA A 125 -1.27 6.08 5.95
C ALA A 125 -0.28 5.58 4.88
N VAL A 126 0.98 6.02 4.94
CA VAL A 126 2.05 5.49 4.08
C VAL A 126 2.28 4.00 4.34
N VAL A 127 2.39 3.58 5.60
CA VAL A 127 2.56 2.16 5.96
C VAL A 127 1.39 1.33 5.46
N SER A 128 0.15 1.83 5.62
CA SER A 128 -1.09 1.20 5.15
C SER A 128 -1.09 1.03 3.63
N LEU A 129 -0.68 2.04 2.87
CA LEU A 129 -0.56 1.95 1.41
C LEU A 129 0.46 0.90 0.97
N GLU A 130 1.64 0.95 1.55
CA GLU A 130 2.70 -0.01 1.23
C GLU A 130 2.29 -1.44 1.63
N SER A 131 1.50 -1.60 2.69
CA SER A 131 0.91 -2.88 3.10
C SER A 131 -0.20 -3.33 2.15
N ALA A 132 -1.08 -2.44 1.72
CA ALA A 132 -2.11 -2.76 0.74
C ALA A 132 -1.53 -3.28 -0.59
N LEU A 133 -0.31 -2.85 -0.96
CA LEU A 133 0.43 -3.36 -2.11
C LEU A 133 1.18 -4.69 -1.84
N ALA A 134 1.46 -5.04 -0.57
CA ALA A 134 2.35 -6.16 -0.18
C ALA A 134 1.70 -7.31 0.61
N ASP A 135 0.52 -7.14 1.23
CA ASP A 135 0.06 -8.01 2.33
C ASP A 135 -0.55 -9.37 1.94
N ALA A 136 0.31 -10.39 1.88
CA ALA A 136 0.01 -11.84 1.75
C ALA A 136 -1.04 -12.38 2.72
N PRO A 137 -0.99 -12.06 4.02
CA PRO A 137 -1.75 -12.82 5.03
C PRO A 137 -3.26 -12.83 4.82
N GLU A 138 -3.87 -11.73 4.38
CA GLU A 138 -5.32 -11.67 4.18
C GLU A 138 -5.78 -12.58 3.04
N VAL A 139 -4.96 -12.74 2.00
CA VAL A 139 -5.28 -13.65 0.90
C VAL A 139 -5.13 -15.09 1.33
N GLU A 140 -4.08 -15.41 2.09
CA GLU A 140 -3.88 -16.74 2.66
C GLU A 140 -5.04 -17.13 3.59
N LEU A 141 -5.49 -16.18 4.44
CA LEU A 141 -6.68 -16.34 5.26
C LEU A 141 -7.95 -16.52 4.43
N GLN A 142 -8.08 -15.81 3.31
CA GLN A 142 -9.22 -15.99 2.41
C GLN A 142 -9.22 -17.39 1.77
N VAL A 143 -8.07 -17.89 1.33
CA VAL A 143 -7.93 -19.26 0.81
C VAL A 143 -8.33 -20.27 1.89
N LEU A 144 -7.81 -20.12 3.12
CA LEU A 144 -8.20 -20.96 4.26
C LEU A 144 -9.71 -20.94 4.50
N ARG A 145 -10.33 -19.75 4.53
CA ARG A 145 -11.79 -19.59 4.72
C ARG A 145 -12.59 -20.26 3.62
N ASN A 146 -12.17 -20.10 2.36
CA ASN A 146 -12.82 -20.71 1.21
C ASN A 146 -12.75 -22.25 1.26
N LEU A 147 -11.57 -22.80 1.58
CA LEU A 147 -11.40 -24.24 1.75
C LEU A 147 -12.20 -24.78 2.93
N ALA A 148 -12.16 -24.09 4.07
CA ALA A 148 -12.90 -24.49 5.26
C ALA A 148 -14.41 -24.50 5.00
N LEU A 149 -14.94 -23.45 4.35
CA LEU A 149 -16.34 -23.39 3.93
C LEU A 149 -16.68 -24.54 2.99
N LEU A 150 -15.85 -24.79 1.97
CA LEU A 150 -16.05 -25.84 0.99
C LEU A 150 -16.10 -27.24 1.64
N TRP A 151 -15.28 -27.46 2.67
CA TRP A 151 -15.16 -28.74 3.38
C TRP A 151 -16.02 -28.85 4.65
N GLY A 152 -16.83 -27.82 4.96
CA GLY A 152 -17.66 -27.80 6.16
C GLY A 152 -16.87 -27.74 7.47
N ILE A 153 -15.64 -27.23 7.43
CA ILE A 153 -14.79 -27.04 8.61
C ILE A 153 -15.16 -25.72 9.29
N THR A 154 -15.53 -25.80 10.56
CA THR A 154 -15.81 -24.59 11.37
C THR A 154 -14.49 -23.96 11.82
N LEU A 155 -14.24 -22.73 11.39
CA LEU A 155 -13.09 -21.94 11.83
C LEU A 155 -13.36 -21.28 13.19
N LEU A 156 -12.37 -21.25 14.06
CA LEU A 156 -12.43 -20.53 15.34
C LEU A 156 -12.18 -19.03 15.13
N GLU A 157 -12.70 -18.18 16.03
CA GLU A 157 -12.43 -16.74 16.03
C GLU A 157 -11.05 -16.37 16.63
N ASP A 158 -10.08 -17.29 16.59
CA ASP A 158 -8.70 -17.06 17.01
C ASP A 158 -7.83 -16.68 15.80
N ARG A 159 -7.74 -15.37 15.53
CA ARG A 159 -6.99 -14.84 14.39
C ARG A 159 -5.52 -15.30 14.36
N PRO A 160 -4.73 -15.22 15.45
CA PRO A 160 -3.37 -15.77 15.48
C PRO A 160 -3.28 -17.26 15.12
N LEU A 161 -4.25 -18.08 15.53
CA LEU A 161 -4.31 -19.49 15.09
C LEU A 161 -4.59 -19.60 13.59
N LEU A 162 -5.58 -18.88 13.07
CA LEU A 162 -5.92 -18.91 11.65
C LEU A 162 -4.76 -18.46 10.76
N GLU A 163 -4.03 -17.42 11.15
CA GLU A 163 -2.84 -16.95 10.43
C GLU A 163 -1.74 -18.02 10.39
N ARG A 164 -1.53 -18.76 11.49
CA ARG A 164 -0.60 -19.90 11.50
C ARG A 164 -1.05 -21.03 10.58
N ILE A 165 -2.35 -21.34 10.54
CA ILE A 165 -2.89 -22.37 9.64
C ILE A 165 -2.72 -21.94 8.18
N ALA A 166 -3.05 -20.68 7.87
CA ALA A 166 -2.91 -20.12 6.53
C ALA A 166 -1.46 -20.14 6.06
N ALA A 167 -0.50 -19.74 6.90
CA ALA A 167 0.92 -19.81 6.60
C ALA A 167 1.39 -21.26 6.37
N GLN A 168 0.92 -22.22 7.17
CA GLN A 168 1.23 -23.65 6.97
C GLN A 168 0.64 -24.18 5.65
N LEU A 169 -0.59 -23.77 5.29
CA LEU A 169 -1.19 -24.12 4.01
C LEU A 169 -0.35 -23.61 2.84
N VAL A 170 0.14 -22.38 2.90
CA VAL A 170 1.02 -21.83 1.85
C VAL A 170 2.31 -22.62 1.73
N ALA A 171 2.92 -23.02 2.86
CA ALA A 171 4.11 -23.87 2.84
C ALA A 171 3.83 -25.23 2.18
N ASP A 172 2.69 -25.86 2.51
CA ASP A 172 2.26 -27.12 1.91
C ASP A 172 1.98 -26.96 0.40
N LEU A 173 1.34 -25.85 -0.01
CA LEU A 173 1.09 -25.53 -1.41
C LEU A 173 2.38 -25.32 -2.19
N GLN A 174 3.38 -24.65 -1.60
CA GLN A 174 4.66 -24.44 -2.26
C GLN A 174 5.40 -25.76 -2.52
N HIS A 175 5.28 -26.72 -1.58
CA HIS A 175 5.77 -28.08 -1.81
C HIS A 175 5.05 -28.74 -2.99
N ASP A 176 3.74 -28.54 -3.12
CA ASP A 176 2.94 -29.12 -4.20
C ASP A 176 3.20 -28.49 -5.57
N LEU A 177 3.41 -27.18 -5.61
CA LEU A 177 3.87 -26.49 -6.82
C LEU A 177 5.17 -27.12 -7.32
N SER A 178 6.15 -27.32 -6.42
CA SER A 178 7.41 -27.98 -6.78
C SER A 178 7.22 -29.44 -7.18
N ARG A 179 6.41 -30.21 -6.45
CA ARG A 179 6.19 -31.64 -6.70
C ARG A 179 5.54 -31.89 -8.05
N HIS A 180 4.62 -31.01 -8.46
CA HIS A 180 3.86 -31.13 -9.70
C HIS A 180 4.40 -30.25 -10.84
N GLN A 181 5.53 -29.58 -10.64
CA GLN A 181 6.16 -28.67 -11.63
C GLN A 181 5.21 -27.57 -12.11
N ILE A 182 4.37 -27.06 -11.22
CA ILE A 182 3.47 -25.95 -11.49
C ILE A 182 4.22 -24.64 -11.26
N VAL A 183 4.19 -23.75 -12.25
CA VAL A 183 4.88 -22.45 -12.20
C VAL A 183 4.07 -21.40 -11.43
N ASP A 184 2.74 -21.44 -11.51
CA ASP A 184 1.82 -20.47 -10.91
C ASP A 184 0.62 -21.18 -10.27
N PRO A 185 0.10 -20.73 -9.11
CA PRO A 185 -1.05 -21.36 -8.45
C PRO A 185 -2.23 -21.67 -9.37
N ILE A 186 -2.50 -20.88 -10.41
CA ILE A 186 -3.60 -21.19 -11.35
C ILE A 186 -3.46 -22.57 -12.01
N GLY A 187 -2.24 -23.09 -12.11
CA GLY A 187 -1.94 -24.40 -12.67
C GLY A 187 -2.49 -25.56 -11.86
N PHE A 188 -2.89 -25.37 -10.59
CA PHE A 188 -3.58 -26.41 -9.81
C PHE A 188 -4.85 -26.90 -10.50
N VAL A 189 -5.56 -26.03 -11.22
CA VAL A 189 -6.77 -26.38 -11.97
C VAL A 189 -6.49 -27.40 -13.10
N GLY A 190 -5.26 -27.41 -13.63
CA GLY A 190 -4.84 -28.29 -14.71
C GLY A 190 -4.34 -29.67 -14.26
N LEU A 191 -4.27 -29.94 -12.95
CA LEU A 191 -3.82 -31.23 -12.43
C LEU A 191 -4.77 -32.38 -12.80
N ALA A 192 -4.23 -33.59 -12.93
CA ALA A 192 -5.05 -34.79 -13.10
C ALA A 192 -5.92 -35.03 -11.84
N ALA A 193 -7.09 -35.66 -12.01
CA ALA A 193 -8.05 -35.84 -10.92
C ALA A 193 -7.47 -36.53 -9.67
N GLU A 194 -6.57 -37.50 -9.85
CA GLU A 194 -5.88 -38.17 -8.73
C GLU A 194 -4.94 -37.22 -7.98
N GLN A 195 -4.24 -36.34 -8.70
CA GLN A 195 -3.36 -35.33 -8.11
C GLN A 195 -4.17 -34.26 -7.37
N GLN A 196 -5.30 -33.80 -7.93
CA GLN A 196 -6.20 -32.86 -7.26
C GLN A 196 -6.73 -33.43 -5.93
N ARG A 197 -7.06 -34.74 -5.91
CA ARG A 197 -7.48 -35.44 -4.69
C ARG A 197 -6.35 -35.55 -3.68
N ASP A 198 -5.13 -35.87 -4.11
CA ASP A 198 -3.96 -35.94 -3.22
C ASP A 198 -3.65 -34.60 -2.56
N VAL A 199 -3.67 -33.51 -3.32
CA VAL A 199 -3.50 -32.14 -2.81
C VAL A 199 -4.64 -31.80 -1.83
N SER A 200 -5.90 -31.96 -2.23
CA SER A 200 -7.06 -31.64 -1.38
C SER A 200 -7.05 -32.41 -0.06
N ARG A 201 -6.74 -33.71 -0.11
CA ARG A 201 -6.66 -34.55 1.09
C ARG A 201 -5.59 -34.06 2.06
N ARG A 202 -4.39 -33.76 1.58
CA ARG A 202 -3.29 -33.31 2.45
C ARG A 202 -3.60 -31.97 3.09
N LEU A 203 -4.12 -31.01 2.33
CA LEU A 203 -4.48 -29.69 2.86
C LEU A 203 -5.62 -29.81 3.88
N ALA A 204 -6.65 -30.60 3.59
CA ALA A 204 -7.74 -30.85 4.54
C ALA A 204 -7.21 -31.49 5.84
N GLN A 205 -6.32 -32.48 5.74
CA GLN A 205 -5.66 -33.10 6.89
C GLN A 205 -4.83 -32.10 7.70
N THR A 206 -4.10 -31.18 7.04
CA THR A 206 -3.37 -30.10 7.72
C THR A 206 -4.32 -29.22 8.53
N ILE A 207 -5.40 -28.72 7.91
CA ILE A 207 -6.39 -27.86 8.59
C ILE A 207 -7.03 -28.60 9.77
N VAL A 208 -7.55 -29.80 9.54
CA VAL A 208 -8.23 -30.62 10.55
C VAL A 208 -7.32 -30.91 11.74
N ARG A 209 -6.06 -31.27 11.48
CA ARG A 209 -5.07 -31.55 12.51
C ARG A 209 -4.76 -30.31 13.36
N MET A 210 -4.60 -29.15 12.73
CA MET A 210 -4.28 -27.90 13.44
C MET A 210 -5.48 -27.36 14.23
N LEU A 211 -6.71 -27.59 13.76
CA LEU A 211 -7.94 -27.24 14.47
C LEU A 211 -8.41 -28.30 15.47
N ALA A 212 -7.79 -29.49 15.47
CA ALA A 212 -8.20 -30.65 16.25
C ALA A 212 -9.69 -31.01 16.07
N CYS A 213 -10.20 -30.94 14.84
CA CYS A 213 -11.59 -31.27 14.51
C CYS A 213 -11.72 -32.66 13.84
N PRO A 214 -12.94 -33.15 13.57
CA PRO A 214 -13.13 -34.39 12.82
C PRO A 214 -12.61 -34.30 11.38
N PRO A 215 -12.17 -35.42 10.78
CA PRO A 215 -11.74 -35.45 9.38
C PRO A 215 -12.88 -35.13 8.42
N VAL A 216 -12.54 -34.50 7.29
CA VAL A 216 -13.47 -34.28 6.18
C VAL A 216 -13.78 -35.61 5.50
N ASP A 217 -15.04 -35.85 5.18
CA ASP A 217 -15.47 -37.06 4.45
C ASP A 217 -14.76 -37.18 3.08
N GLU A 218 -14.25 -38.38 2.75
CA GLU A 218 -13.48 -38.61 1.53
C GLU A 218 -14.31 -38.46 0.25
N ASN A 219 -15.61 -38.79 0.29
CA ASN A 219 -16.48 -38.57 -0.87
C ASN A 219 -16.73 -37.08 -1.10
N HIS A 220 -16.96 -36.33 -0.01
CA HIS A 220 -17.11 -34.88 -0.06
C HIS A 220 -15.84 -34.19 -0.58
N LEU A 221 -14.66 -34.62 -0.11
CA LEU A 221 -13.37 -34.15 -0.64
C LEU A 221 -13.26 -34.43 -2.15
N ALA A 222 -13.54 -35.66 -2.58
CA ALA A 222 -13.44 -36.05 -3.98
C ALA A 222 -14.38 -35.25 -4.90
N GLN A 223 -15.58 -34.93 -4.42
CA GLN A 223 -16.58 -34.13 -5.16
C GLN A 223 -16.21 -32.64 -5.22
N SER A 224 -15.59 -32.11 -4.17
CA SER A 224 -15.23 -30.70 -4.05
C SER A 224 -13.85 -30.35 -4.64
N CYS A 225 -13.03 -31.34 -5.02
CA CYS A 225 -11.68 -31.14 -5.58
C CYS A 225 -11.59 -30.05 -6.66
N PRO A 226 -12.46 -30.01 -7.71
CA PRO A 226 -12.35 -28.98 -8.73
C PRO A 226 -12.55 -27.55 -8.18
N MET A 227 -13.44 -27.39 -7.20
CA MET A 227 -13.68 -26.11 -6.54
C MET A 227 -12.52 -25.75 -5.60
N ALA A 228 -11.96 -26.74 -4.90
CA ALA A 228 -10.78 -26.53 -4.07
C ALA A 228 -9.60 -26.06 -4.91
N MET A 229 -9.30 -26.70 -6.06
CA MET A 229 -8.20 -26.28 -6.93
C MET A 229 -8.38 -24.85 -7.46
N ARG A 230 -9.62 -24.43 -7.75
CA ARG A 230 -9.91 -23.03 -8.10
C ARG A 230 -9.67 -22.08 -6.93
N ALA A 231 -10.08 -22.46 -5.72
CA ALA A 231 -9.83 -21.69 -4.51
C ALA A 231 -8.34 -21.62 -4.13
N LEU A 232 -7.52 -22.58 -4.58
CA LEU A 232 -6.07 -22.57 -4.44
C LEU A 232 -5.38 -21.77 -5.55
N GLY A 233 -5.94 -21.80 -6.76
CA GLY A 233 -5.46 -21.08 -7.94
C GLY A 233 -5.77 -19.60 -7.91
N VAL A 234 -5.64 -18.97 -6.73
CA VAL A 234 -5.91 -17.54 -6.57
C VAL A 234 -4.87 -16.75 -7.35
N ARG A 235 -5.35 -15.88 -8.24
CA ARG A 235 -4.51 -14.92 -8.95
C ARG A 235 -4.15 -13.78 -8.00
N GLN A 236 -2.86 -13.56 -7.84
CA GLN A 236 -2.30 -12.55 -6.94
C GLN A 236 -1.18 -11.81 -7.65
N ALA A 237 -0.96 -10.54 -7.28
CA ALA A 237 0.14 -9.75 -7.82
C ALA A 237 0.66 -8.79 -6.74
N TRP A 238 1.66 -9.28 -6.02
CA TRP A 238 2.29 -8.57 -4.92
C TRP A 238 3.33 -7.60 -5.43
N ILE A 239 3.39 -6.41 -4.84
CA ILE A 239 4.60 -5.59 -4.88
C ILE A 239 5.22 -5.65 -3.50
N TYR A 240 6.17 -6.55 -3.28
CA TYR A 240 6.87 -6.67 -2.00
C TYR A 240 7.59 -5.38 -1.63
N ARG A 241 7.87 -5.18 -0.34
CA ARG A 241 8.48 -3.94 0.17
C ARG A 241 9.79 -3.57 -0.54
N ASP A 242 10.65 -4.54 -0.83
CA ASP A 242 11.90 -4.29 -1.56
C ASP A 242 11.65 -3.92 -3.03
N TRP A 243 10.60 -4.49 -3.64
CA TRP A 243 10.19 -4.12 -5.01
C TRP A 243 9.58 -2.72 -5.05
N GLN A 244 8.80 -2.34 -4.03
CA GLN A 244 8.28 -0.98 -3.90
C GLN A 244 9.41 0.04 -3.80
N GLN A 245 10.46 -0.27 -3.04
CA GLN A 245 11.66 0.58 -2.95
C GLN A 245 12.37 0.66 -4.31
N ALA A 246 12.59 -0.46 -4.99
CA ALA A 246 13.24 -0.48 -6.29
C ALA A 246 12.44 0.27 -7.37
N ILE A 247 11.11 0.11 -7.39
CA ILE A 247 10.21 0.91 -8.24
C ILE A 247 10.35 2.39 -7.89
N GLY A 248 10.30 2.73 -6.60
CA GLY A 248 10.44 4.10 -6.12
C GLY A 248 11.77 4.72 -6.55
N ASP A 249 12.89 3.99 -6.37
CA ASP A 249 14.23 4.40 -6.79
C ASP A 249 14.30 4.63 -8.30
N GLY A 250 13.69 3.73 -9.09
CA GLY A 250 13.54 3.91 -10.53
C GLY A 250 12.80 5.19 -10.89
N MET A 251 11.85 5.64 -10.07
CA MET A 251 11.09 6.87 -10.35
C MET A 251 11.82 8.16 -9.99
N LEU A 252 12.94 8.12 -9.27
CA LEU A 252 13.64 9.32 -8.82
C LEU A 252 14.49 9.97 -9.92
N ARG A 253 14.52 11.30 -9.87
CA ARG A 253 15.46 12.16 -10.60
C ARG A 253 16.03 13.19 -9.63
N GLU A 254 17.35 13.25 -9.49
CA GLU A 254 17.97 14.33 -8.72
C GLU A 254 17.84 15.66 -9.45
N ILE A 255 17.55 16.73 -8.69
CA ILE A 255 17.44 18.10 -9.21
C ILE A 255 18.36 19.03 -8.42
N ASP A 256 19.32 19.64 -9.12
CA ASP A 256 20.29 20.55 -8.51
C ASP A 256 19.71 21.96 -8.34
N GLY A 257 20.06 22.60 -7.22
CA GLY A 257 19.67 23.99 -6.92
C GLY A 257 18.17 24.20 -6.67
N ALA A 258 17.40 23.12 -6.59
CA ALA A 258 15.99 23.17 -6.26
C ALA A 258 15.76 23.11 -4.75
N SER A 259 14.54 23.41 -4.34
CA SER A 259 14.16 23.36 -2.94
C SER A 259 14.07 21.93 -2.38
N ARG A 260 13.98 20.90 -3.23
CA ARG A 260 14.00 19.49 -2.84
C ARG A 260 15.09 18.77 -3.64
N ARG A 261 15.66 17.69 -3.12
CA ARG A 261 16.72 16.94 -3.82
C ARG A 261 16.18 16.06 -4.94
N TYR A 262 15.00 15.48 -4.72
CA TYR A 262 14.42 14.48 -5.63
C TYR A 262 13.13 14.98 -6.28
N ASP A 263 12.96 14.59 -7.53
CA ASP A 263 11.74 14.75 -8.33
C ASP A 263 11.36 13.41 -8.95
N ILE A 264 10.18 13.33 -9.56
CA ILE A 264 9.72 12.13 -10.24
C ILE A 264 9.96 12.22 -11.75
N VAL A 265 10.43 11.12 -12.34
CA VAL A 265 10.57 11.02 -13.80
C VAL A 265 9.22 11.25 -14.49
N GLY A 266 9.26 11.98 -15.61
CA GLY A 266 8.05 12.25 -16.39
C GLY A 266 7.47 10.97 -17.04
N TYR A 267 6.19 11.04 -17.42
CA TYR A 267 5.48 9.93 -18.04
C TYR A 267 6.18 9.35 -19.28
N SER A 268 6.81 10.18 -20.12
CA SER A 268 7.52 9.71 -21.32
C SER A 268 8.69 8.78 -20.97
N VAL A 269 9.49 9.15 -19.97
CA VAL A 269 10.62 8.34 -19.49
C VAL A 269 10.12 7.03 -18.88
N PHE A 270 9.02 7.08 -18.12
CA PHE A 270 8.40 5.88 -17.58
C PHE A 270 7.86 4.97 -18.70
N GLU A 271 7.19 5.53 -19.71
CA GLU A 271 6.62 4.78 -20.82
C GLU A 271 7.70 4.07 -21.65
N GLU A 272 8.83 4.72 -21.90
CA GLU A 272 10.00 4.11 -22.54
C GLU A 272 10.48 2.88 -21.75
N ARG A 273 10.65 3.02 -20.43
CA ARG A 273 11.02 1.91 -19.54
C ARG A 273 9.96 0.84 -19.45
N PHE A 274 8.68 1.21 -19.50
CA PHE A 274 7.57 0.26 -19.45
C PHE A 274 7.53 -0.65 -20.68
N ARG A 275 8.00 -0.16 -21.83
CA ARG A 275 8.08 -0.92 -23.08
C ARG A 275 9.35 -1.76 -23.19
N ASP A 276 10.36 -1.54 -22.35
CA ASP A 276 11.57 -2.35 -22.35
C ASP A 276 11.29 -3.72 -21.69
N PRO A 277 11.39 -4.84 -22.43
CA PRO A 277 11.15 -6.17 -21.87
C PRO A 277 12.19 -6.58 -20.81
N LYS A 278 13.32 -5.87 -20.70
CA LYS A 278 14.33 -6.10 -19.65
C LYS A 278 13.96 -5.43 -18.33
N GLU A 279 13.02 -4.49 -18.34
CA GLU A 279 12.60 -3.75 -17.16
C GLU A 279 11.60 -4.59 -16.34
N VAL A 280 12.14 -5.33 -15.37
CA VAL A 280 11.36 -6.26 -14.54
C VAL A 280 10.28 -5.55 -13.70
N TRP A 281 10.55 -4.31 -13.27
CA TRP A 281 9.64 -3.57 -12.39
C TRP A 281 8.34 -3.15 -13.10
N SER A 282 8.44 -2.81 -14.37
CA SER A 282 7.27 -2.50 -15.23
C SER A 282 6.35 -3.70 -15.37
N THR A 283 6.93 -4.90 -15.52
CA THR A 283 6.15 -6.15 -15.56
C THR A 283 5.43 -6.39 -14.24
N ARG A 284 6.13 -6.24 -13.10
CA ARG A 284 5.51 -6.41 -11.77
C ARG A 284 4.36 -5.43 -11.53
N LEU A 285 4.52 -4.16 -11.90
CA LEU A 285 3.43 -3.16 -11.82
C LEU A 285 2.25 -3.53 -12.71
N ARG A 286 2.51 -3.98 -13.93
CA ARG A 286 1.48 -4.42 -14.87
C ARG A 286 0.67 -5.58 -14.30
N ASP A 287 1.34 -6.56 -13.69
CA ASP A 287 0.70 -7.77 -13.17
C ASP A 287 -0.33 -7.47 -12.06
N VAL A 288 -0.17 -6.35 -11.34
CA VAL A 288 -1.14 -5.86 -10.34
C VAL A 288 -2.50 -5.51 -10.96
N VAL A 289 -2.50 -4.98 -12.19
CA VAL A 289 -3.70 -4.38 -12.78
C VAL A 289 -4.22 -5.14 -14.00
N ILE A 290 -3.38 -5.86 -14.73
CA ILE A 290 -3.77 -6.55 -15.96
C ILE A 290 -4.79 -7.65 -15.68
N ASP A 291 -5.81 -7.77 -16.52
CA ASP A 291 -6.95 -8.67 -16.39
C ASP A 291 -7.81 -8.52 -15.13
N VAL A 292 -7.58 -7.49 -14.31
CA VAL A 292 -8.47 -7.26 -13.18
C VAL A 292 -9.86 -6.94 -13.72
N ASP A 293 -10.81 -7.81 -13.38
CA ASP A 293 -12.21 -7.66 -13.72
C ASP A 293 -12.95 -6.98 -12.57
N ALA A 294 -13.23 -5.69 -12.73
CA ALA A 294 -14.04 -4.94 -11.79
C ALA A 294 -15.51 -4.87 -12.20
N THR A 295 -16.05 -5.79 -13.02
CA THR A 295 -17.49 -5.80 -13.36
C THR A 295 -18.36 -6.45 -12.27
N ASP A 296 -19.65 -6.67 -12.52
CA ASP A 296 -20.62 -7.16 -11.52
C ASP A 296 -20.37 -8.61 -11.07
N ASN A 297 -19.65 -9.40 -11.86
CA ASN A 297 -19.32 -10.79 -11.57
C ASN A 297 -17.79 -10.99 -11.58
N PRO A 298 -17.06 -10.41 -10.61
CA PRO A 298 -15.63 -10.59 -10.54
C PRO A 298 -15.28 -12.07 -10.30
N ASP A 299 -14.16 -12.52 -10.84
CA ASP A 299 -13.64 -13.86 -10.55
C ASP A 299 -13.32 -13.95 -9.04
N PRO A 300 -14.00 -14.83 -8.27
CA PRO A 300 -13.71 -14.98 -6.84
C PRO A 300 -12.30 -15.49 -6.56
N ALA A 301 -11.60 -16.03 -7.57
CA ALA A 301 -10.20 -16.42 -7.47
C ALA A 301 -9.22 -15.26 -7.77
N ASP A 302 -9.67 -14.06 -8.16
CA ASP A 302 -8.76 -12.93 -8.40
C ASP A 302 -8.73 -11.96 -7.20
N CYS A 303 -7.74 -12.15 -6.32
CA CYS A 303 -7.58 -11.30 -5.13
C CYS A 303 -7.03 -9.91 -5.44
N ARG A 304 -6.60 -9.63 -6.69
CA ARG A 304 -6.04 -8.32 -7.05
C ARG A 304 -7.12 -7.24 -7.06
N LEU A 305 -8.39 -7.58 -7.32
CA LEU A 305 -9.49 -6.62 -7.18
C LEU A 305 -9.61 -6.13 -5.72
N GLN A 306 -9.56 -7.05 -4.76
CA GLN A 306 -9.58 -6.72 -3.34
C GLN A 306 -8.32 -5.94 -2.94
N GLN A 307 -7.16 -6.30 -3.48
CA GLN A 307 -5.92 -5.54 -3.31
C GLN A 307 -6.08 -4.09 -3.81
N LEU A 308 -6.64 -3.87 -5.00
CA LEU A 308 -6.86 -2.53 -5.54
C LEU A 308 -7.87 -1.73 -4.70
N ARG A 309 -8.90 -2.37 -4.13
CA ARG A 309 -9.79 -1.75 -3.15
C ARG A 309 -9.03 -1.29 -1.91
N ARG A 310 -8.17 -2.15 -1.34
CA ARG A 310 -7.32 -1.78 -0.19
C ARG A 310 -6.38 -0.63 -0.53
N VAL A 311 -5.78 -0.65 -1.73
CA VAL A 311 -4.94 0.45 -2.22
C VAL A 311 -5.76 1.74 -2.35
N ALA A 312 -6.98 1.68 -2.87
CA ALA A 312 -7.86 2.85 -2.97
C ALA A 312 -8.21 3.43 -1.59
N GLY A 313 -8.52 2.58 -0.61
CA GLY A 313 -8.72 2.97 0.78
C GLY A 313 -7.49 3.63 1.37
N ALA A 314 -6.31 3.03 1.21
CA ALA A 314 -5.06 3.56 1.75
C ALA A 314 -4.64 4.88 1.08
N ILE A 315 -4.89 5.05 -0.23
CA ILE A 315 -4.67 6.34 -0.92
C ILE A 315 -5.66 7.41 -0.42
N ALA A 316 -6.92 7.04 -0.15
CA ALA A 316 -7.89 7.95 0.43
C ALA A 316 -7.47 8.41 1.84
N ASP A 317 -6.99 7.48 2.67
CA ASP A 317 -6.44 7.78 4.00
C ASP A 317 -5.21 8.68 3.90
N LEU A 318 -4.31 8.41 2.94
CA LEU A 318 -3.14 9.25 2.69
C LEU A 318 -3.52 10.69 2.32
N ILE A 319 -4.51 10.87 1.45
CA ILE A 319 -5.00 12.20 1.06
C ILE A 319 -5.62 12.93 2.25
N CYS A 320 -6.43 12.23 3.06
CA CYS A 320 -7.02 12.82 4.27
C CYS A 320 -5.92 13.21 5.27
N ALA A 321 -4.92 12.35 5.49
CA ALA A 321 -3.81 12.65 6.38
C ALA A 321 -2.99 13.86 5.91
N ILE A 322 -2.79 14.04 4.59
CA ILE A 322 -2.13 15.24 4.05
C ILE A 322 -3.00 16.49 4.24
N GLU A 323 -4.33 16.38 4.09
CA GLU A 323 -5.26 17.49 4.37
C GLU A 323 -5.20 17.91 5.84
N ASP A 324 -5.13 16.95 6.76
CA ASP A 324 -5.09 17.16 8.21
C ASP A 324 -3.78 17.82 8.69
N LEU A 325 -2.70 17.81 7.90
CA LEU A 325 -1.47 18.55 8.20
C LEU A 325 -1.68 20.07 8.28
N ALA A 326 -2.82 20.59 7.81
CA ALA A 326 -3.19 22.01 7.87
C ALA A 326 -2.06 22.94 7.38
N LEU A 327 -1.44 22.56 6.25
CA LEU A 327 -0.36 23.32 5.62
C LEU A 327 -0.84 24.72 5.22
N GLU A 328 0.07 25.70 5.18
CA GLU A 328 -0.31 27.11 4.92
C GLU A 328 -0.99 27.30 3.57
N ARG A 329 -0.62 26.45 2.60
CA ARG A 329 -1.25 26.36 1.30
C ARG A 329 -2.07 25.10 1.23
N LYS A 330 -3.32 25.23 0.80
CA LYS A 330 -4.17 24.07 0.54
C LYS A 330 -3.55 23.25 -0.59
N VAL A 331 -3.20 22.02 -0.26
CA VAL A 331 -2.45 21.13 -1.15
C VAL A 331 -3.38 20.24 -1.99
N VAL A 332 -4.50 19.82 -1.40
CA VAL A 332 -5.49 18.96 -2.04
C VAL A 332 -6.71 19.80 -2.45
N ASP A 333 -7.19 19.64 -3.68
CA ASP A 333 -8.41 20.32 -4.10
C ASP A 333 -9.67 19.74 -3.43
N GLY A 334 -10.73 20.56 -3.33
CA GLY A 334 -11.98 20.17 -2.68
C GLY A 334 -12.63 18.89 -3.25
N PRO A 335 -12.77 18.77 -4.58
CA PRO A 335 -13.25 17.53 -5.21
C PRO A 335 -12.47 16.27 -4.84
N THR A 336 -11.14 16.34 -4.81
CA THR A 336 -10.27 15.21 -4.45
C THR A 336 -10.45 14.82 -2.98
N CYS A 337 -10.55 15.78 -2.05
CA CYS A 337 -10.89 15.51 -0.65
C CYS A 337 -12.26 14.84 -0.51
N ALA A 338 -13.27 15.33 -1.24
CA ALA A 338 -14.61 14.76 -1.20
C ALA A 338 -14.63 13.31 -1.73
N LEU A 339 -13.88 13.03 -2.80
CA LEU A 339 -13.71 11.69 -3.34
C LEU A 339 -13.02 10.77 -2.32
N ALA A 340 -11.94 11.22 -1.67
CA ALA A 340 -11.22 10.44 -0.67
C ALA A 340 -12.13 10.02 0.49
N ARG A 341 -12.87 10.98 1.06
CA ARG A 341 -13.81 10.70 2.16
C ARG A 341 -14.92 9.73 1.75
N ARG A 342 -15.49 9.90 0.55
CA ARG A 342 -16.50 8.98 0.01
C ARG A 342 -15.93 7.56 -0.13
N MET A 343 -14.78 7.42 -0.79
CA MET A 343 -14.15 6.13 -1.03
C MET A 343 -13.79 5.41 0.27
N ARG A 344 -13.30 6.15 1.28
CA ARG A 344 -13.04 5.61 2.62
C ARG A 344 -14.33 5.08 3.28
N ALA A 345 -15.44 5.83 3.18
CA ALA A 345 -16.72 5.42 3.74
C ALA A 345 -17.28 4.17 3.03
N ASP A 346 -17.27 4.17 1.69
CA ASP A 346 -17.79 3.07 0.88
C ASP A 346 -17.04 1.77 1.13
N LEU A 347 -15.69 1.82 1.14
CA LEU A 347 -14.85 0.64 1.35
C LEU A 347 -14.90 0.11 2.79
N SER A 348 -15.06 0.99 3.78
CA SER A 348 -15.25 0.57 5.17
C SER A 348 -16.59 -0.16 5.35
N ALA A 349 -17.64 0.30 4.67
CA ALA A 349 -18.94 -0.34 4.68
C ALA A 349 -18.92 -1.71 3.98
N GLU A 350 -18.20 -1.84 2.85
CA GLU A 350 -17.98 -3.12 2.16
C GLU A 350 -17.27 -4.14 3.07
N ALA A 351 -16.19 -3.71 3.73
CA ALA A 351 -15.43 -4.56 4.65
C ALA A 351 -16.27 -5.03 5.84
N ALA A 352 -17.10 -4.16 6.42
CA ALA A 352 -18.00 -4.52 7.52
C ALA A 352 -19.11 -5.51 7.09
N CYS A 353 -19.50 -5.51 5.81
CA CYS A 353 -20.49 -6.44 5.27
C CYS A 353 -19.89 -7.78 4.83
N GLY A 354 -18.57 -7.97 4.93
CA GLY A 354 -17.88 -9.19 4.50
C GLY A 354 -17.99 -9.46 2.99
N ARG A 355 -18.06 -8.41 2.16
CA ARG A 355 -18.16 -8.52 0.69
C ARG A 355 -16.82 -8.33 -0.02
#